data_AF-A0A7W1F172-F1
#
_entry.id   AF-A0A7W1F172-F1
#
_cell.length_a   1.000
_cell.length_b   1.000
_cell.length_c   1.000
_cell.angle_alpha   90.00
_cell.angle_beta   90.00
_cell.angle_gamma   90.00
#
_symmetry.space_group_name_H-M   'P 1'
#
loop_
_entity.id
_entity.type
_entity.pdbx_description
1 polymer ?
#
loop_
_entity_poly.entity_id
_entity_poly.type
_entity_poly.pdbx_seq_one_letter_code
_entity_poly.pdbx_strand_id
1 'polypeptide(L)'
;MDDLFTDIYQRRRPFVASTEAARANSLATNLVGDLQHATARLDRLVLLNAALWELLKDKLALSDAELKAMVLEIDARDGKIDNRLGPALKMCVSCGKNLMSKQSYCQYCGTRNDPADPFTAI
;
A
#
# COMPACT_ATOMS: atom_id res chain seq x y z
N MET A 1 -60.39 8.47 -1.48
CA MET A 1 -59.58 7.27 -1.16
C MET A 1 -58.11 7.48 -1.53
N ASP A 2 -57.64 8.72 -1.65
CA ASP A 2 -56.28 9.06 -2.10
C ASP A 2 -55.29 9.37 -0.96
N ASP A 3 -55.74 9.35 0.30
CA ASP A 3 -54.93 9.75 1.46
C ASP A 3 -54.11 8.61 2.09
N LEU A 4 -54.58 7.36 2.03
CA LEU A 4 -53.90 6.25 2.69
C LEU A 4 -52.57 5.88 2.00
N PHE A 5 -52.57 5.91 0.66
CA PHE A 5 -51.38 5.61 -0.13
C PHE A 5 -50.35 6.74 0.02
N THR A 6 -50.79 7.99 0.06
CA THR A 6 -49.91 9.15 0.22
C THR A 6 -49.27 9.19 1.62
N ASP A 7 -50.03 8.87 2.68
CA ASP A 7 -49.51 8.81 4.06
C ASP A 7 -48.48 7.67 4.25
N ILE A 8 -48.72 6.48 3.66
CA ILE A 8 -47.74 5.38 3.65
C ILE A 8 -46.46 5.77 2.89
N TYR A 9 -46.58 6.44 1.74
CA TYR A 9 -45.43 6.91 0.98
C TYR A 9 -44.66 8.04 1.69
N GLN A 10 -45.35 8.95 2.37
CA GLN A 10 -44.75 10.04 3.14
C GLN A 10 -44.01 9.53 4.39
N ARG A 11 -44.56 8.55 5.10
CA ARG A 11 -43.91 7.92 6.27
C ARG A 11 -42.69 7.07 5.93
N ARG A 12 -42.58 6.54 4.71
CA ARG A 12 -41.42 5.74 4.27
C ARG A 12 -40.17 6.56 3.95
N ARG A 13 -40.31 7.81 3.49
CA ARG A 13 -39.18 8.69 3.13
C ARG A 13 -38.19 9.01 4.27
N PRO A 14 -38.61 9.35 5.50
CA PRO A 14 -37.66 9.63 6.59
C PRO A 14 -36.87 8.38 7.01
N PHE A 15 -37.46 7.18 6.90
CA PHE A 15 -36.78 5.94 7.26
C PHE A 15 -35.62 5.64 6.31
N VAL A 16 -35.83 5.68 4.99
CA VAL A 16 -34.77 5.39 4.01
C VAL A 16 -33.62 6.41 4.11
N ALA A 17 -33.94 7.70 4.22
CA ALA A 17 -32.93 8.75 4.43
C ALA A 17 -32.12 8.55 5.72
N SER A 18 -32.77 8.14 6.82
CA SER A 18 -32.08 7.86 8.08
C SER A 18 -31.15 6.64 7.99
N THR A 19 -31.55 5.60 7.26
CA THR A 19 -30.71 4.40 7.07
C THR A 19 -29.51 4.68 6.17
N GLU A 20 -29.66 5.51 5.15
CA GLU A 20 -28.57 5.90 4.26
C GLU A 20 -27.55 6.79 4.96
N ALA A 21 -28.02 7.77 5.75
CA ALA A 21 -27.16 8.58 6.61
C ALA A 21 -26.41 7.74 7.65
N ALA A 22 -27.07 6.75 8.28
CA ALA A 22 -26.44 5.86 9.24
C ALA A 22 -25.34 4.99 8.58
N ARG A 23 -25.58 4.49 7.36
CA ARG A 23 -24.58 3.75 6.59
C ARG A 23 -23.39 4.62 6.20
N ALA A 24 -23.65 5.83 5.70
CA ALA A 24 -22.60 6.78 5.34
C ALA A 24 -21.72 7.13 6.55
N ASN A 25 -22.34 7.35 7.73
CA ASN A 25 -21.60 7.59 8.97
C ASN A 25 -20.76 6.38 9.38
N SER A 26 -21.31 5.17 9.32
CA SER A 26 -20.55 3.95 9.66
C SER A 26 -19.34 3.76 8.73
N LEU A 27 -19.51 3.99 7.42
CA LEU A 27 -18.41 3.96 6.46
C LEU A 27 -17.36 5.02 6.77
N ALA A 28 -17.78 6.25 7.07
CA ALA A 28 -16.87 7.33 7.43
C ALA A 28 -16.08 7.00 8.72
N THR A 29 -16.74 6.46 9.75
CA THR A 29 -16.07 6.02 10.98
C THR A 29 -15.03 4.93 10.71
N ASN A 30 -15.37 3.94 9.88
CA ASN A 30 -14.42 2.87 9.52
C ASN A 30 -13.23 3.43 8.74
N LEU A 31 -13.45 4.30 7.76
CA LEU A 31 -12.38 4.93 6.98
C LEU A 31 -11.46 5.78 7.87
N VAL A 32 -12.01 6.50 8.84
CA VAL A 32 -11.20 7.25 9.82
C VAL A 32 -10.33 6.29 10.65
N GLY A 33 -10.89 5.17 11.10
CA GLY A 33 -10.13 4.14 11.80
C GLY A 33 -9.01 3.54 10.93
N ASP A 34 -9.31 3.19 9.69
CA ASP A 34 -8.33 2.65 8.73
C ASP A 34 -7.19 3.64 8.45
N LEU A 35 -7.53 4.92 8.29
CA LEU A 35 -6.53 5.98 8.14
C LEU A 35 -5.65 6.13 9.38
N GLN A 36 -6.23 6.11 10.58
CA GLN A 36 -5.47 6.17 11.83
C GLN A 36 -4.50 4.99 11.95
N HIS A 37 -4.96 3.78 11.62
CA HIS A 37 -4.10 2.59 11.61
C HIS A 37 -3.00 2.68 10.55
N ALA A 38 -3.30 3.18 9.35
CA ALA A 38 -2.31 3.38 8.30
C ALA A 38 -1.24 4.40 8.72
N THR A 39 -1.65 5.54 9.29
CA THR A 39 -0.73 6.57 9.80
C THR A 39 0.15 6.03 10.91
N ALA A 40 -0.42 5.32 11.90
CA ALA A 40 0.37 4.71 12.98
C ALA A 40 1.42 3.71 12.47
N ARG A 41 1.08 2.95 11.41
CA ARG A 41 2.05 2.04 10.75
C ARG A 41 3.14 2.82 10.02
N LEU A 42 2.80 3.92 9.35
CA LEU A 42 3.78 4.80 8.70
C LEU A 42 4.73 5.42 9.72
N ASP A 43 4.21 5.96 10.83
CA ASP A 43 5.02 6.54 11.89
C ASP A 43 6.02 5.53 12.46
N ARG A 44 5.57 4.28 12.69
CA ARG A 44 6.44 3.19 13.12
C ARG A 44 7.51 2.85 12.08
N LEU A 45 7.16 2.84 10.79
CA LEU A 45 8.13 2.59 9.71
C LEU A 45 9.15 3.72 9.60
N VAL A 46 8.75 4.98 9.76
CA VAL A 46 9.66 6.13 9.77
C VAL A 46 10.63 6.03 10.94
N LEU A 47 10.13 5.72 12.14
CA LEU A 47 10.97 5.54 13.32
C LEU A 47 12.01 4.42 13.13
N LEU A 48 11.58 3.26 12.60
CA LEU A 48 12.48 2.14 12.35
C LEU A 48 13.52 2.47 11.28
N ASN A 49 13.14 3.13 10.19
CA ASN A 49 14.09 3.54 9.15
C ASN A 49 15.10 4.57 9.67
N ALA A 50 14.67 5.51 10.52
CA ALA A 50 15.57 6.45 11.17
C ALA A 50 16.58 5.71 12.07
N ALA A 51 16.13 4.78 12.89
CA ALA A 51 17.00 3.96 13.74
C ALA A 51 17.98 3.10 12.92
N LEU A 52 17.50 2.49 11.83
CA LEU A 52 18.36 1.74 10.90
C LEU A 52 19.42 2.64 10.27
N TRP A 53 19.07 3.86 9.86
CA TRP A 53 20.02 4.79 9.28
C TRP A 53 21.08 5.24 10.28
N GLU A 54 20.69 5.58 11.52
CA GLU A 54 21.67 5.91 12.57
C GLU A 54 22.63 4.75 12.85
N LEU A 55 22.13 3.50 12.88
CA LEU A 55 22.96 2.32 13.06
C LEU A 55 23.95 2.14 11.90
N LEU A 56 23.50 2.32 10.65
CA LEU A 56 24.35 2.19 9.47
C LEU A 56 25.41 3.29 9.42
N LYS A 57 25.06 4.54 9.74
CA LYS A 57 26.02 5.64 9.83
C LYS A 57 27.10 5.36 10.86
N ASP A 58 26.72 4.91 12.06
CA ASP A 58 27.65 4.60 13.15
C ASP A 58 28.61 3.45 12.78
N LYS A 59 28.07 2.38 12.18
CA LYS A 59 28.85 1.16 11.90
C LYS A 59 29.68 1.21 10.63
N LEU A 60 29.26 1.99 9.64
CA LEU A 60 29.86 2.01 8.30
C LEU A 60 30.43 3.37 7.91
N ALA A 61 30.36 4.38 8.78
CA ALA A 61 30.80 5.74 8.54
C ALA A 61 30.19 6.38 7.27
N LEU A 62 28.96 5.99 6.94
CA LEU A 62 28.23 6.51 5.78
C LEU A 62 27.73 7.94 6.04
N SER A 63 27.63 8.70 4.96
CA SER A 63 27.13 10.08 4.95
C SER A 63 25.67 10.16 4.47
N ASP A 64 24.96 11.21 4.88
CA ASP A 64 23.61 11.49 4.38
C ASP A 64 23.58 11.72 2.87
N ALA A 65 24.70 12.15 2.26
CA ALA A 65 24.83 12.31 0.82
C ALA A 65 24.80 10.97 0.08
N GLU A 66 25.44 9.93 0.63
CA GLU A 66 25.42 8.58 0.06
C GLU A 66 24.04 7.95 0.16
N LEU A 67 23.32 8.15 1.27
CA LEU A 67 21.93 7.70 1.37
C LEU A 67 21.05 8.38 0.31
N LYS A 68 21.17 9.70 0.14
CA LYS A 68 20.42 10.43 -0.89
C LYS A 68 20.73 9.94 -2.29
N ALA A 69 22.00 9.67 -2.59
CA ALA A 69 22.41 9.11 -3.88
C ALA A 69 21.80 7.71 -4.10
N MET A 70 21.82 6.85 -3.08
CA MET A 70 21.21 5.51 -3.14
C MET A 70 19.69 5.58 -3.34
N VAL A 71 18.99 6.50 -2.65
CA VAL A 71 17.55 6.71 -2.86
C VAL A 71 17.26 7.09 -4.31
N LEU A 72 18.02 8.03 -4.89
CA LEU A 72 17.87 8.42 -6.29
C LEU A 72 18.19 7.29 -7.26
N GLU A 73 19.23 6.50 -6.97
CA GLU A 73 19.56 5.31 -7.77
C GLU A 73 18.40 4.32 -7.77
N ILE A 74 17.84 4.03 -6.59
CA ILE A 74 16.71 3.11 -6.41
C ILE A 74 15.46 3.62 -7.12
N ASP A 75 15.13 4.90 -6.96
CA ASP A 75 14.00 5.55 -7.63
C ASP A 75 14.14 5.40 -9.15
N ALA A 76 15.33 5.68 -9.69
CA ALA A 76 15.59 5.54 -11.12
C ALA A 76 15.54 4.10 -11.68
N ARG A 77 15.50 3.04 -10.84
CA ARG A 77 15.53 1.63 -11.31
C ARG A 77 14.30 1.24 -12.12
N ASP A 78 13.17 1.90 -11.92
CA ASP A 78 11.94 1.64 -12.67
C ASP A 78 11.82 2.51 -13.93
N GLY A 79 12.84 3.34 -14.21
CA GLY A 79 12.89 4.28 -15.32
C GLY A 79 12.18 5.61 -15.07
N LYS A 80 11.72 5.87 -13.84
CA LYS A 80 11.07 7.14 -13.45
C LYS A 80 11.64 7.63 -12.12
N ILE A 81 12.02 8.90 -12.09
CA ILE A 81 12.36 9.56 -10.83
C ILE A 81 11.10 10.26 -10.32
N ASP A 82 10.31 9.58 -9.50
CA ASP A 82 9.04 10.11 -8.95
C ASP A 82 8.93 10.00 -7.42
N ASN A 83 10.04 9.66 -6.74
CA ASN A 83 10.11 9.35 -5.31
C ASN A 83 9.17 8.21 -4.89
N ARG A 84 8.97 7.22 -5.75
CA ARG A 84 8.17 6.03 -5.46
C ARG A 84 8.95 4.80 -5.84
N LEU A 85 8.82 3.77 -5.01
CA LEU A 85 9.27 2.44 -5.40
C LEU A 85 8.32 1.93 -6.50
N GLY A 86 8.81 1.96 -7.74
CA GLY A 86 8.18 1.26 -8.85
C GLY A 86 7.99 -0.24 -8.58
N PRO A 87 7.12 -0.91 -9.33
CA PRO A 87 7.00 -2.36 -9.23
C PRO A 87 8.36 -2.99 -9.60
N ALA A 88 9.06 -3.53 -8.60
CA ALA A 88 10.33 -4.20 -8.80
C ALA A 88 10.16 -5.30 -9.85
N LEU A 89 10.87 -5.20 -10.96
CA LEU A 89 10.94 -6.26 -11.94
C LEU A 89 11.95 -7.30 -11.44
N LYS A 90 11.55 -8.57 -11.44
CA LYS A 90 12.46 -9.70 -11.17
C LYS A 90 12.71 -10.45 -12.46
N MET A 91 13.90 -11.01 -12.64
CA MET A 91 14.19 -11.87 -13.78
C MET A 91 13.71 -13.29 -13.53
N CYS A 92 13.17 -13.93 -14.56
CA CYS A 92 12.82 -15.34 -14.50
C CYS A 92 14.07 -16.21 -14.37
N VAL A 93 14.10 -17.12 -13.38
CA VAL A 93 15.22 -18.05 -13.14
C VAL A 93 15.49 -19.03 -14.29
N SER A 94 14.55 -19.22 -15.21
CA SER A 94 14.68 -20.15 -16.34
C SER A 94 14.91 -19.44 -17.67
N CYS A 95 14.09 -18.44 -18.03
CA CYS A 95 14.15 -17.82 -19.36
C CYS A 95 14.73 -16.40 -19.37
N GLY A 96 15.09 -15.85 -18.22
CA GLY A 96 15.72 -14.52 -18.09
C GLY A 96 14.80 -13.33 -18.44
N LYS A 97 13.52 -13.54 -18.73
CA LYS A 97 12.56 -12.45 -18.99
C LYS A 97 12.20 -11.70 -17.70
N ASN A 98 11.89 -10.41 -17.84
CA ASN A 98 11.41 -9.57 -16.75
C ASN A 98 9.98 -9.98 -16.37
N LEU A 99 9.77 -10.14 -15.07
CA LEU A 99 8.50 -10.45 -14.42
C LEU A 99 8.18 -9.37 -13.40
N MET A 100 6.89 -9.12 -13.16
CA MET A 100 6.49 -8.28 -12.04
C MET A 100 6.84 -9.01 -10.73
N SER A 101 7.34 -8.30 -9.72
CA SER A 101 7.76 -8.87 -8.42
C SER A 101 6.72 -9.84 -7.82
N LYS A 102 5.43 -9.50 -7.93
CA LYS A 102 4.31 -10.29 -7.40
C LYS A 102 3.93 -11.53 -8.23
N GLN A 103 4.49 -11.72 -9.43
CA GLN A 103 4.16 -12.88 -10.27
C GLN A 103 4.90 -14.13 -9.79
N SER A 104 4.16 -15.12 -9.31
CA SER A 104 4.73 -16.41 -8.88
C SER A 104 5.05 -17.34 -10.06
N TYR A 105 4.50 -17.09 -11.25
CA TYR A 105 4.75 -17.89 -12.45
C TYR A 105 5.17 -16.99 -13.61
N CYS A 106 6.17 -17.43 -14.36
CA CYS A 106 6.61 -16.75 -15.56
C CYS A 106 5.56 -16.87 -16.66
N GLN A 107 5.06 -15.76 -17.18
CA GLN A 107 4.08 -15.76 -18.28
C GLN A 107 4.67 -16.26 -19.60
N TYR A 108 6.00 -16.31 -19.73
CA TYR A 108 6.70 -16.73 -20.95
C TYR A 108 7.04 -18.23 -20.96
N CYS A 109 7.59 -18.76 -19.86
CA CYS A 109 8.06 -20.15 -19.80
C CYS A 109 7.35 -21.01 -18.74
N GLY A 110 6.41 -20.45 -17.98
CA GLY A 110 5.66 -21.18 -16.95
C GLY A 110 6.44 -21.52 -15.68
N THR A 111 7.74 -21.20 -15.60
CA THR A 111 8.55 -21.50 -14.41
C THR A 111 8.07 -20.74 -13.18
N ARG A 112 8.00 -21.43 -12.05
CA ARG A 112 7.69 -20.82 -10.75
C ARG A 112 8.85 -19.94 -10.27
N ASN A 113 8.54 -18.70 -9.93
CA ASN A 113 9.44 -17.69 -9.41
C ASN A 113 8.83 -17.16 -8.12
N ASP A 114 9.05 -17.85 -7.01
CA ASP A 114 8.52 -17.40 -5.73
C ASP A 114 9.07 -16.01 -5.37
N PRO A 115 8.25 -15.11 -4.81
CA PRO A 115 8.75 -13.85 -4.28
C PRO A 115 9.76 -14.16 -3.17
N ALA A 116 10.92 -13.52 -3.19
CA ALA A 116 11.88 -13.62 -2.09
C ALA A 116 11.18 -13.10 -0.82
N ASP A 117 11.00 -13.98 0.17
CA ASP A 117 10.50 -13.58 1.47
C ASP A 117 11.62 -12.77 2.18
N PRO A 118 11.34 -11.51 2.55
CA PRO A 118 12.34 -10.64 3.16
C PRO A 118 12.79 -11.08 4.58
N PHE A 119 12.21 -12.14 5.16
CA PHE A 119 12.50 -12.60 6.52
C PHE A 119 12.86 -14.09 6.67
N THR A 120 13.06 -14.87 5.60
CA THR A 120 13.38 -16.33 5.76
C THR A 120 14.81 -16.62 6.25
N ALA A 121 15.60 -15.60 6.60
CA ALA A 121 16.97 -15.75 7.11
C ALA A 121 17.21 -15.00 8.44
N ILE A 122 16.19 -14.97 9.31
CA ILE A 122 16.33 -14.64 10.74
C ILE A 122 15.58 -15.69 11.56
#